data_AF-A0A6G1EM53-F1
#
_entry.id   AF-A0A6G1EM53-F1
#
_cell.length_a   1.000
_cell.length_b   1.000
_cell.length_c   1.000
_cell.angle_alpha   90.00
_cell.angle_beta   90.00
_cell.angle_gamma   90.00
#
_symmetry.space_group_name_H-M   'P 1'
#
loop_
_entity.id
_entity.type
_entity.pdbx_description
1 polymer ?
#
loop_
_entity_poly.entity_id
_entity_poly.type
_entity_poly.pdbx_seq_one_letter_code
_entity_poly.pdbx_strand_id
1 'polypeptide(L)'
;MEITVVRAATCASLFVPARLLYFHYVGLNKPDKLDVLSYAYGAGATATSSPNPILPCHSFVIARTGGKSHEFIVDIANNTSSTVASVISHAVHCDPGFQCSRTRIRSPPWLDTSNIGCRVLSKGWIGSSKLAYHGARVVKINKFNATANIYTRPLEGMVMVVDLDQMAIIGYNDRVVHPVPKAEGIDYRVDKVGPLFTGPAAPPGVVVQPVGRGFNST
;
A
#
# COMPACT_ATOMS: atom_id res chain seq x y z
N MET A 1 5.92 -18.00 2.01
CA MET A 1 6.73 -18.72 1.02
C MET A 1 6.44 -18.22 -0.39
N GLU A 2 5.18 -18.18 -0.81
CA GLU A 2 4.74 -17.76 -2.15
C GLU A 2 5.24 -16.37 -2.59
N ILE A 3 5.09 -15.34 -1.74
CA ILE A 3 5.56 -13.97 -2.07
C ILE A 3 7.06 -13.94 -2.44
N THR A 4 7.87 -14.75 -1.78
CA THR A 4 9.32 -14.82 -2.05
C THR A 4 9.60 -15.42 -3.42
N VAL A 5 8.87 -16.48 -3.79
CA VAL A 5 9.03 -17.17 -5.08
C VAL A 5 8.50 -16.28 -6.22
N VAL A 6 7.37 -15.60 -6.02
CA VAL A 6 6.83 -14.60 -6.97
C VAL A 6 7.83 -13.47 -7.21
N ARG A 7 8.42 -12.94 -6.13
CA ARG A 7 9.46 -11.91 -6.24
C ARG A 7 10.66 -12.42 -7.04
N ALA A 8 11.15 -13.62 -6.75
CA ALA A 8 12.28 -14.22 -7.46
C ALA A 8 11.98 -14.39 -8.96
N ALA A 9 10.81 -14.93 -9.31
CA ALA A 9 10.37 -15.10 -10.69
C ALA A 9 10.25 -13.75 -11.43
N THR A 10 9.69 -12.74 -10.78
CA THR A 10 9.55 -11.39 -11.37
C THR A 10 10.92 -10.74 -11.58
N CYS A 11 11.84 -10.86 -10.62
CA CYS A 11 13.19 -10.29 -10.72
C CYS A 11 14.07 -11.04 -11.74
N ALA A 12 13.87 -12.34 -11.93
CA ALA A 12 14.59 -13.15 -12.91
C ALA A 12 14.04 -12.97 -14.34
N SER A 13 12.90 -12.30 -14.50
CA SER A 13 12.26 -12.09 -15.79
C SER A 13 13.12 -11.26 -16.73
N LEU A 14 13.41 -11.81 -17.91
CA LEU A 14 14.12 -11.11 -19.00
C LEU A 14 13.32 -9.92 -19.56
N PHE A 15 12.03 -9.82 -19.25
CA PHE A 15 11.14 -8.76 -19.75
C PHE A 15 11.36 -7.40 -19.06
N VAL A 16 12.23 -7.34 -18.04
CA VAL A 16 12.57 -6.09 -17.35
C VAL A 16 14.05 -5.76 -17.58
N PRO A 17 14.37 -4.77 -18.44
CA PRO A 17 15.76 -4.42 -18.74
C PRO A 17 16.50 -3.75 -17.58
N ALA A 18 15.77 -3.24 -16.58
CA ALA A 18 16.32 -2.51 -15.44
C ALA A 18 16.48 -3.40 -14.20
N ARG A 19 17.66 -3.33 -13.57
CA ARG A 19 18.03 -4.14 -12.39
C ARG A 19 17.31 -3.74 -11.09
N LEU A 20 16.55 -2.63 -11.10
CA LEU A 20 15.89 -2.09 -9.92
C LEU A 20 14.37 -2.06 -10.14
N LEU A 21 13.69 -3.05 -9.56
CA LEU A 21 12.24 -3.19 -9.57
C LEU A 21 11.66 -2.78 -8.22
N TYR A 22 10.74 -1.82 -8.23
CA TYR A 22 9.98 -1.42 -7.05
C TYR A 22 8.61 -2.09 -7.07
N PHE A 23 8.39 -3.05 -6.18
CA PHE A 23 7.09 -3.72 -6.05
C PHE A 23 6.10 -2.79 -5.36
N HIS A 24 5.00 -2.48 -6.05
CA HIS A 24 3.93 -1.64 -5.51
C HIS A 24 2.68 -2.47 -5.12
N TYR A 25 2.47 -3.61 -5.76
CA TYR A 25 1.43 -4.57 -5.39
C TYR A 25 1.88 -5.99 -5.70
N VAL A 26 1.58 -6.91 -4.79
CA VAL A 26 1.71 -8.37 -4.98
C VAL A 26 0.49 -9.00 -4.31
N GLY A 27 -0.27 -9.77 -5.06
CA GLY A 27 -1.47 -10.42 -4.55
C GLY A 27 -1.86 -11.63 -5.37
N LEU A 28 -2.92 -12.33 -4.94
CA LEU A 28 -3.48 -13.44 -5.68
C LEU A 28 -4.18 -12.90 -6.95
N ASN A 29 -3.88 -13.48 -8.10
CA ASN A 29 -4.65 -13.25 -9.30
C ASN A 29 -5.94 -14.06 -9.21
N LYS A 30 -7.08 -13.39 -9.43
CA LYS A 30 -8.38 -14.04 -9.29
C LYS A 30 -8.54 -15.12 -10.38
N PRO A 31 -8.86 -16.38 -10.03
CA PRO A 31 -9.16 -17.41 -11.01
C PRO A 31 -10.45 -17.10 -11.79
N ASP A 32 -10.64 -17.75 -12.94
CA ASP A 32 -11.85 -17.56 -13.73
C ASP A 32 -13.10 -17.98 -12.96
N LYS A 33 -14.21 -17.28 -13.18
CA LYS A 33 -15.45 -17.53 -12.46
C LYS A 33 -15.97 -18.94 -12.74
N LEU A 34 -15.88 -19.43 -13.97
CA LEU A 34 -16.34 -20.77 -14.35
C LEU A 34 -15.49 -21.85 -13.69
N ASP A 35 -14.18 -21.63 -13.56
CA ASP A 35 -13.28 -22.54 -12.85
C ASP A 35 -13.62 -22.61 -11.36
N VAL A 36 -13.90 -21.48 -10.73
CA VAL A 36 -14.33 -21.43 -9.31
C VAL A 36 -15.67 -22.14 -9.11
N LEU A 37 -16.62 -21.95 -10.02
CA LEU A 37 -17.91 -22.63 -9.97
C LEU A 37 -17.74 -24.15 -10.17
N SER A 38 -16.88 -24.57 -11.10
CA SER A 38 -16.56 -25.97 -11.34
C SER A 38 -15.86 -26.62 -10.14
N TYR A 39 -14.94 -25.91 -9.49
CA TYR A 39 -14.31 -26.36 -8.26
C TYR A 39 -15.31 -26.48 -7.09
N ALA A 40 -16.18 -25.48 -6.92
CA ALA A 40 -17.12 -25.42 -5.79
C ALA A 40 -18.30 -26.40 -5.93
N TYR A 41 -18.80 -26.62 -7.14
CA TYR A 41 -20.03 -27.38 -7.40
C TYR A 41 -19.83 -28.63 -8.28
N GLY A 42 -18.70 -28.75 -8.98
CA GLY A 42 -18.42 -29.89 -9.87
C GLY A 42 -18.21 -31.23 -9.15
N ALA A 43 -18.03 -31.20 -7.83
CA ALA A 43 -17.99 -32.39 -6.98
C ALA A 43 -19.38 -33.01 -6.72
N GLY A 44 -20.46 -32.35 -7.14
CA GLY A 44 -21.84 -32.75 -6.82
C GLY A 44 -22.65 -33.14 -8.05
N ALA A 45 -22.50 -34.39 -8.53
CA ALA A 45 -23.61 -35.15 -9.12
C ALA A 45 -23.29 -36.61 -9.47
N THR A 46 -22.06 -36.98 -9.84
CA THR A 46 -21.71 -38.38 -10.20
C THR A 46 -20.19 -38.60 -10.17
N ALA A 47 -19.75 -39.85 -9.92
CA ALA A 47 -18.36 -40.36 -9.93
C ALA A 47 -17.58 -40.16 -8.60
N THR A 48 -17.39 -41.17 -7.76
CA THR A 48 -16.40 -42.25 -7.95
C THR A 48 -15.06 -41.70 -8.48
N SER A 49 -14.11 -41.46 -7.57
CA SER A 49 -12.65 -41.41 -7.83
C SER A 49 -12.13 -40.46 -8.92
N SER A 50 -12.66 -39.24 -9.06
CA SER A 50 -11.92 -38.17 -9.77
C SER A 50 -11.62 -37.02 -8.80
N PRO A 51 -10.36 -36.59 -8.65
CA PRO A 51 -10.02 -35.45 -7.81
C PRO A 51 -10.63 -34.17 -8.40
N ASN A 52 -11.13 -33.28 -7.54
CA ASN A 52 -11.58 -31.96 -7.95
C ASN A 52 -10.50 -31.27 -8.82
N PRO A 53 -10.90 -30.53 -9.86
CA PRO A 53 -9.94 -29.81 -10.69
C PRO A 53 -9.10 -28.88 -9.80
N ILE A 54 -7.77 -28.98 -9.90
CA ILE A 54 -6.84 -28.12 -9.16
C ILE A 54 -6.95 -26.72 -9.75
N LEU A 55 -7.35 -25.75 -8.91
CA LEU A 55 -7.35 -24.34 -9.32
C LEU A 55 -5.90 -23.85 -9.47
N PRO A 56 -5.54 -23.22 -10.60
CA PRO A 56 -4.21 -22.65 -10.77
C PRO A 56 -3.98 -21.51 -9.78
N CYS A 57 -2.82 -21.52 -9.12
CA CYS A 57 -2.43 -20.45 -8.20
C CYS A 57 -1.58 -19.44 -8.94
N HIS A 58 -2.20 -18.34 -9.38
CA HIS A 58 -1.50 -17.25 -10.05
C HIS A 58 -1.37 -16.06 -9.10
N SER A 59 -0.26 -15.33 -9.19
CA SER A 59 -0.08 -14.03 -8.54
C SER A 59 -0.13 -12.89 -9.55
N PHE A 60 -0.78 -11.80 -9.15
CA PHE A 60 -0.78 -10.54 -9.86
C PHE A 60 0.21 -9.59 -9.20
N VAL A 61 1.12 -9.04 -10.00
CA VAL A 61 2.20 -8.16 -9.53
C VAL A 61 2.18 -6.86 -10.30
N ILE A 62 2.21 -5.74 -9.58
CA ILE A 62 2.52 -4.43 -10.15
C ILE A 62 3.87 -3.99 -9.59
N ALA A 63 4.85 -3.85 -10.48
CA ALA A 63 6.16 -3.31 -10.14
C ALA A 63 6.49 -2.12 -11.05
N ARG A 64 7.37 -1.23 -10.61
CA ARG A 64 7.74 -0.03 -11.37
C ARG A 64 9.25 0.04 -11.56
N THR A 65 9.67 0.42 -12.75
CA THR A 65 11.06 0.70 -13.06
C THR A 65 11.18 1.60 -14.30
N GLY A 66 12.23 2.42 -14.38
CA GLY A 66 12.44 3.32 -15.52
C GLY A 66 11.26 4.25 -15.84
N GLY A 67 10.50 4.68 -14.83
CA GLY A 67 9.31 5.53 -15.01
C GLY A 67 8.10 4.80 -15.63
N LYS A 68 8.14 3.48 -15.77
CA LYS A 68 7.05 2.66 -16.32
C LYS A 68 6.54 1.67 -15.28
N SER A 69 5.25 1.41 -15.33
CA SER A 69 4.60 0.39 -14.49
C SER A 69 4.53 -0.91 -15.29
N HIS A 70 4.97 -1.99 -14.66
CA HIS A 70 5.00 -3.33 -15.22
C HIS A 70 3.99 -4.18 -14.46
N GLU A 71 3.08 -4.79 -15.22
CA GLU A 71 2.08 -5.71 -14.73
C GLU A 71 2.52 -7.13 -15.08
N PHE A 72 2.58 -8.03 -14.10
CA PHE A 72 2.93 -9.42 -14.30
C PHE A 72 1.83 -10.34 -13.77
N ILE A 73 1.60 -11.42 -14.50
CA ILE A 73 0.94 -12.60 -13.98
C ILE A 73 2.00 -13.68 -13.82
N VAL A 74 2.13 -14.18 -12.60
CA VAL A 74 3.13 -15.18 -12.20
C VAL A 74 2.40 -16.47 -11.84
N ASP A 75 2.73 -17.56 -12.50
CA ASP A 75 2.24 -18.88 -12.12
C ASP A 75 3.04 -19.41 -10.93
N ILE A 76 2.36 -19.77 -9.85
CA ILE A 76 2.92 -20.37 -8.65
C ILE A 76 2.55 -21.87 -8.73
N ALA A 77 3.35 -22.63 -9.48
CA ALA A 77 3.09 -24.05 -9.71
C ALA A 77 2.90 -24.81 -8.37
N ASN A 78 1.75 -25.47 -8.23
CA ASN A 78 1.37 -26.22 -7.02
C ASN A 78 1.58 -27.74 -7.19
N ASN A 79 2.64 -28.17 -7.88
CA ASN A 79 2.97 -29.59 -8.03
C ASN A 79 4.25 -29.91 -7.27
N THR A 80 4.03 -30.50 -6.08
CA THR A 80 4.81 -31.43 -5.22
C THR A 80 6.29 -31.77 -5.46
N SER A 81 7.01 -31.21 -6.43
CA SER A 81 8.45 -31.45 -6.63
C SER A 81 9.25 -30.31 -7.24
N SER A 82 8.65 -29.16 -7.60
CA SER A 82 9.44 -27.97 -8.01
C SER A 82 8.68 -26.68 -7.77
N THR A 83 9.10 -25.93 -6.76
CA THR A 83 8.62 -24.58 -6.40
C THR A 83 9.20 -23.50 -7.33
N VAL A 84 9.09 -23.70 -8.64
CA VAL A 84 9.59 -22.72 -9.62
C VAL A 84 8.40 -21.91 -10.11
N ALA A 85 8.21 -20.71 -9.55
CA ALA A 85 7.27 -19.76 -10.12
C ALA A 85 7.82 -19.19 -11.42
N SER A 86 6.95 -18.89 -12.38
CA SER A 86 7.35 -18.34 -13.67
C SER A 86 6.41 -17.23 -14.13
N VAL A 87 6.95 -16.25 -14.85
CA VAL A 87 6.15 -15.15 -15.43
C VAL A 87 5.46 -15.67 -16.68
N ILE A 88 4.13 -15.67 -16.68
CA ILE A 88 3.31 -16.15 -17.80
C ILE A 88 2.70 -15.01 -18.63
N SER A 89 2.59 -13.81 -18.06
CA SER A 89 2.14 -12.61 -18.76
C SER A 89 2.88 -11.38 -18.24
N HIS A 90 3.15 -10.44 -19.15
CA HIS A 90 3.79 -9.17 -18.86
C HIS A 90 3.20 -8.05 -19.73
N ALA A 91 2.73 -6.97 -19.08
CA ALA A 91 2.30 -5.75 -19.73
C ALA A 91 3.04 -4.53 -19.16
N VAL A 92 3.18 -3.48 -19.98
CA VAL A 92 3.88 -2.25 -19.61
C VAL A 92 2.98 -1.05 -19.82
N HIS A 93 2.79 -0.26 -18.78
CA HIS A 93 2.01 0.96 -18.78
C HIS A 93 2.92 2.17 -18.56
N CYS A 94 2.77 3.18 -19.41
CA CYS A 94 3.54 4.43 -19.33
C CYS A 94 2.90 5.45 -18.39
N ASP A 95 1.68 5.21 -17.92
CA ASP A 95 1.00 6.12 -17.02
C ASP A 95 1.62 6.11 -15.61
N PRO A 96 1.61 7.26 -14.91
CA PRO A 96 2.24 7.41 -13.59
C PRO A 96 1.64 6.50 -12.51
N GLY A 97 0.42 5.96 -12.73
CA GLY A 97 -0.27 5.06 -11.82
C GLY A 97 -0.61 5.71 -10.46
N PHE A 98 -1.29 4.95 -9.58
CA PHE A 98 -1.83 5.49 -8.32
C PHE A 98 -1.08 5.05 -7.05
N GLN A 99 -0.07 4.18 -7.14
CA GLN A 99 0.46 3.50 -5.95
C GLN A 99 1.61 4.26 -5.27
N CYS A 100 1.27 5.28 -4.48
CA CYS A 100 2.22 5.93 -3.58
C CYS A 100 2.54 5.02 -2.38
N SER A 101 3.74 4.44 -2.33
CA SER A 101 4.26 3.82 -1.11
C SER A 101 4.96 4.87 -0.24
N ARG A 102 5.09 4.62 1.08
CA ARG A 102 5.78 5.50 2.03
C ARG A 102 7.25 5.64 1.61
N THR A 103 7.58 6.71 0.91
CA THR A 103 8.96 7.07 0.58
C THR A 103 9.48 8.05 1.63
N ARG A 104 10.70 7.80 2.13
CA ARG A 104 11.37 8.70 3.08
C ARG A 104 11.96 9.86 2.29
N ILE A 105 11.20 10.95 2.19
CA ILE A 105 11.61 12.15 1.46
C ILE A 105 12.41 13.05 2.39
N ARG A 106 13.64 13.38 1.99
CA ARG A 106 14.54 14.22 2.79
C ARG A 106 13.98 15.64 2.88
N SER A 107 13.91 16.18 4.10
CA SER A 107 13.53 17.57 4.32
C SER A 107 14.59 18.52 3.75
N PRO A 108 14.20 19.74 3.32
CA PRO A 108 15.15 20.77 2.93
C PRO A 108 16.11 21.12 4.09
N PRO A 109 17.35 21.57 3.81
CA PRO A 109 18.37 21.82 4.83
C PRO A 109 18.02 22.90 5.86
N TRP A 110 17.17 23.87 5.49
CA TRP A 110 16.81 25.03 6.32
C TRP A 110 15.70 24.74 7.34
N LEU A 111 15.13 23.54 7.33
CA LEU A 111 14.05 23.15 8.22
C LEU A 111 14.61 22.32 9.39
N ASP A 112 14.46 22.77 10.64
CA ASP A 112 14.86 21.98 11.81
C ASP A 112 14.10 20.65 11.83
N THR A 113 14.80 19.58 11.47
CA THR A 113 14.18 18.27 11.22
C THR A 113 13.90 17.46 12.48
N SER A 114 14.34 17.93 13.65
CA SER A 114 14.29 17.12 14.88
C SER A 114 12.86 16.78 15.32
N ASN A 115 11.89 17.66 15.06
CA ASN A 115 10.49 17.51 15.47
C ASN A 115 9.49 17.81 14.34
N ILE A 116 9.74 17.35 13.11
CA ILE A 116 8.81 17.57 11.99
C ILE A 116 8.37 16.25 11.36
N GLY A 117 7.08 15.98 11.48
CA GLY A 117 6.38 14.91 10.78
C GLY A 117 6.09 15.29 9.32
N CYS A 118 6.08 14.30 8.44
CA CYS A 118 5.74 14.47 7.03
C CYS A 118 4.60 13.52 6.67
N ARG A 119 3.61 14.01 5.93
CA ARG A 119 2.58 13.17 5.33
C ARG A 119 2.61 13.33 3.82
N VAL A 120 2.67 12.21 3.12
CA VAL A 120 2.52 12.16 1.68
C VAL A 120 1.03 12.11 1.35
N LEU A 121 0.59 13.02 0.49
CA LEU A 121 -0.77 13.12 0.00
C LEU A 121 -0.76 12.90 -1.51
N SER A 122 -1.65 12.02 -1.98
CA SER A 122 -1.91 11.89 -3.40
C SER A 122 -2.42 13.23 -3.94
N LYS A 123 -1.86 13.69 -5.05
CA LYS A 123 -2.33 14.91 -5.72
C LYS A 123 -3.75 14.74 -6.32
N GLY A 124 -4.16 13.51 -6.57
CA GLY A 124 -5.34 13.20 -7.38
C GLY A 124 -5.15 13.67 -8.83
N TRP A 125 -6.25 13.75 -9.57
CA TRP A 125 -6.27 14.29 -10.93
C TRP A 125 -7.11 15.56 -10.96
N ILE A 126 -6.50 16.66 -11.42
CA ILE A 126 -7.16 17.95 -11.60
C ILE A 126 -6.88 18.37 -13.06
N GLY A 127 -7.82 18.07 -13.96
CA GLY A 127 -7.79 18.49 -15.37
C GLY A 127 -6.43 18.38 -16.07
N SER A 128 -6.00 19.45 -16.74
CA SER A 128 -4.77 19.62 -17.54
C SER A 128 -3.44 19.42 -16.79
N SER A 129 -3.46 18.77 -15.63
CA SER A 129 -2.30 18.33 -14.86
C SER A 129 -1.21 17.59 -15.65
N LYS A 130 -1.54 16.98 -16.80
CA LYS A 130 -0.56 16.37 -17.73
C LYS A 130 0.40 17.42 -18.33
N LEU A 131 -0.07 18.65 -18.56
CA LEU A 131 0.75 19.78 -19.02
C LEU A 131 1.59 20.39 -17.88
N ALA A 132 1.02 20.52 -16.67
CA ALA A 132 1.70 21.21 -15.57
C ALA A 132 2.93 20.46 -15.01
N TYR A 133 3.01 19.15 -15.20
CA TYR A 133 4.12 18.32 -14.68
C TYR A 133 4.55 17.24 -15.68
N HIS A 134 4.30 17.44 -16.98
CA HIS A 134 4.69 16.53 -18.07
C HIS A 134 4.29 15.05 -17.87
N GLY A 135 3.19 14.78 -17.17
CA GLY A 135 2.74 13.42 -16.86
C GLY A 135 3.53 12.70 -15.75
N ALA A 136 4.38 13.42 -15.00
CA ALA A 136 5.15 12.88 -13.89
C ALA A 136 4.28 12.34 -12.75
N ARG A 137 4.85 11.42 -11.97
CA ARG A 137 4.21 10.84 -10.79
C ARG A 137 4.39 11.73 -9.57
N VAL A 138 3.44 12.63 -9.36
CA VAL A 138 3.57 13.71 -8.39
C VAL A 138 2.76 13.48 -7.11
N VAL A 139 3.38 13.73 -5.97
CA VAL A 139 2.72 13.80 -4.65
C VAL A 139 2.90 15.16 -4.02
N LYS A 140 1.97 15.51 -3.12
CA LYS A 140 2.10 16.66 -2.23
C LYS A 140 2.59 16.17 -0.87
N ILE A 141 3.48 16.92 -0.24
CA ILE A 141 3.94 16.63 1.11
C ILE A 141 3.53 17.78 2.00
N ASN A 142 2.79 17.44 3.04
CA ASN A 142 2.46 18.35 4.12
C ASN A 142 3.37 18.08 5.32
N LYS A 143 3.77 19.14 5.99
CA LYS A 143 4.62 19.10 7.17
C LYS A 143 3.78 19.35 8.43
N PHE A 144 4.15 18.71 9.52
CA PHE A 144 3.47 18.80 10.81
C PHE A 144 4.52 18.91 11.90
N ASN A 145 4.24 19.66 12.98
CA ASN A 145 5.09 19.62 14.15
C ASN A 145 4.83 18.31 14.90
N ALA A 146 5.89 17.55 15.19
CA ALA A 146 5.80 16.16 15.63
C ALA A 146 5.28 16.07 17.08
N THR A 147 4.00 15.75 17.23
CA THR A 147 3.37 15.27 18.46
C THR A 147 2.68 13.92 18.17
N ALA A 148 2.10 13.26 19.18
CA ALA A 148 1.30 12.06 18.94
C ALA A 148 0.11 12.33 18.01
N ASN A 149 -0.48 13.52 18.09
CA ASN A 149 -1.57 13.97 17.25
C ASN A 149 -1.07 15.01 16.23
N ILE A 150 -0.40 14.54 15.17
CA ILE A 150 0.12 15.42 14.12
C ILE A 150 -0.98 16.20 13.39
N TYR A 151 -2.22 15.71 13.38
CA TYR A 151 -3.32 16.31 12.61
C TYR A 151 -3.78 17.66 13.16
N THR A 152 -3.57 17.91 14.45
CA THR A 152 -3.94 19.17 15.10
C THR A 152 -2.83 20.21 15.03
N ARG A 153 -1.66 19.87 14.47
CA ARG A 153 -0.50 20.78 14.36
C ARG A 153 0.09 20.85 12.94
N PRO A 154 -0.72 21.19 11.92
CA PRO A 154 -0.20 21.41 10.57
C PRO A 154 0.74 22.61 10.51
N LEU A 155 1.79 22.52 9.68
CA LEU A 155 2.45 23.71 9.15
C LEU A 155 1.65 24.15 7.92
N GLU A 156 0.70 25.05 8.13
CA GLU A 156 -0.11 25.62 7.06
C GLU A 156 0.70 26.52 6.15
N GLY A 157 0.23 26.71 4.91
CA GLY A 157 0.89 27.55 3.92
C GLY A 157 2.11 26.90 3.23
N MET A 158 2.70 25.87 3.84
CA MET A 158 3.85 25.13 3.33
C MET A 158 3.43 23.81 2.65
N VAL A 159 3.54 23.74 1.33
CA VAL A 159 3.29 22.51 0.54
C VAL A 159 4.47 22.26 -0.38
N MET A 160 5.03 21.06 -0.31
CA MET A 160 6.06 20.61 -1.24
C MET A 160 5.47 19.65 -2.26
N VAL A 161 5.93 19.74 -3.50
CA VAL A 161 5.51 18.91 -4.61
C VAL A 161 6.71 18.08 -5.04
N VAL A 162 6.56 16.76 -5.04
CA VAL A 162 7.66 15.82 -5.29
C VAL A 162 7.33 14.90 -6.44
N ASP A 163 8.29 14.76 -7.35
CA ASP A 163 8.32 13.70 -8.36
C ASP A 163 8.83 12.41 -7.70
N LEU A 164 8.00 11.38 -7.68
CA LEU A 164 8.34 10.08 -7.09
C LEU A 164 9.26 9.23 -7.96
N ASP A 165 9.33 9.47 -9.27
CA ASP A 165 10.22 8.73 -10.16
C ASP A 165 11.65 9.27 -10.07
N GLN A 166 11.80 10.60 -10.00
CA GLN A 166 13.10 11.25 -9.81
C GLN A 166 13.51 11.37 -8.34
N MET A 167 12.59 11.13 -7.40
CA MET A 167 12.76 11.42 -5.98
C MET A 167 13.22 12.87 -5.71
N ALA A 168 12.67 13.82 -6.48
CA ALA A 168 13.09 15.22 -6.49
C ALA A 168 11.92 16.16 -6.14
N ILE A 169 12.22 17.23 -5.38
CA ILE A 169 11.26 18.30 -5.13
C ILE A 169 11.17 19.15 -6.40
N ILE A 170 10.02 19.15 -7.04
CA ILE A 170 9.75 19.87 -8.30
C ILE A 170 8.89 21.11 -8.10
N GLY A 171 8.38 21.32 -6.88
CA GLY A 171 7.64 22.51 -6.53
C GLY A 171 7.67 22.74 -5.03
N TYR A 172 7.73 24.00 -4.64
CA TYR A 172 7.71 24.44 -3.26
C TYR A 172 6.80 25.65 -3.17
N ASN A 173 5.86 25.61 -2.23
CA ASN A 173 4.94 26.70 -1.99
C ASN A 173 4.91 27.01 -0.51
N ASP A 174 5.29 28.24 -0.15
CA ASP A 174 5.35 28.74 1.21
C ASP A 174 4.90 30.20 1.19
N ARG A 175 3.59 30.39 1.07
CA ARG A 175 3.00 31.70 0.78
C ARG A 175 2.54 32.44 2.02
N VAL A 176 2.26 31.71 3.09
CA VAL A 176 1.62 32.27 4.28
C VAL A 176 2.24 31.62 5.51
N VAL A 177 2.80 32.46 6.38
CA VAL A 177 3.31 32.02 7.67
C VAL A 177 2.16 32.07 8.66
N HIS A 178 1.59 30.91 8.96
CA HIS A 178 0.62 30.77 10.05
C HIS A 178 1.31 30.23 11.31
N PRO A 179 0.93 30.72 12.50
CA PRO A 179 1.45 30.17 13.74
C PRO A 179 1.02 28.70 13.86
N VAL A 180 1.97 27.83 14.19
CA VAL A 180 1.68 26.42 14.44
C VAL A 180 0.79 26.33 15.68
N PRO A 181 -0.36 25.62 15.62
CA PRO A 181 -1.21 25.41 16.79
C PRO A 181 -0.42 24.84 17.98
N LYS A 182 -0.87 25.13 19.20
CA LYS A 182 -0.17 24.70 20.43
C LYS A 182 -0.27 23.18 20.64
N ALA A 183 0.62 22.65 21.48
CA ALA A 183 0.68 21.21 21.78
C ALA A 183 -0.16 20.79 22.99
N GLU A 184 -0.70 21.74 23.75
CA GLU A 184 -1.46 21.45 24.97
C GLU A 184 -2.84 20.88 24.65
N GLY A 185 -3.26 19.86 25.39
CA GLY A 185 -4.62 19.31 25.33
C GLY A 185 -4.97 18.48 24.08
N ILE A 186 -3.99 18.18 23.21
CA ILE A 186 -4.22 17.45 21.94
C ILE A 186 -3.69 16.00 21.93
N ASP A 187 -2.92 15.59 22.94
CA ASP A 187 -2.44 14.21 23.05
C ASP A 187 -3.60 13.30 23.48
N TYR A 188 -3.80 12.19 22.78
CA TYR A 188 -4.88 11.24 23.04
C TYR A 188 -4.44 10.03 23.88
N ARG A 189 -3.13 9.90 24.15
CA ARG A 189 -2.60 8.79 24.93
C ARG A 189 -2.88 9.00 26.40
N VAL A 190 -3.41 7.97 27.07
CA VAL A 190 -3.89 8.05 28.46
C VAL A 190 -2.83 8.57 29.44
N ASP A 191 -1.55 8.26 29.21
CA ASP A 191 -0.41 8.68 30.03
C ASP A 191 0.07 10.12 29.78
N LYS A 192 -0.50 10.79 28.77
CA LYS A 192 -0.12 12.14 28.30
C LYS A 192 -1.26 13.15 28.32
N VAL A 193 -2.50 12.68 28.45
CA VAL A 193 -3.67 13.54 28.69
C VAL A 193 -3.55 14.13 30.10
N GLY A 194 -4.17 15.28 30.34
CA GLY A 194 -4.24 15.97 31.65
C GLY A 194 -4.90 15.11 32.75
N PRO A 195 -5.51 15.70 33.79
CA PRO A 195 -5.98 14.91 34.92
C PRO A 195 -6.83 13.73 34.46
N LEU A 196 -6.47 12.54 34.94
CA LEU A 196 -7.17 11.29 34.63
C LEU A 196 -8.67 11.49 34.83
N PHE A 197 -9.47 10.87 33.96
CA PHE A 197 -10.92 10.94 34.05
C PHE A 197 -11.39 10.67 35.49
N THR A 198 -11.98 11.69 36.13
CA THR A 198 -12.44 11.64 37.52
C THR A 198 -13.90 11.23 37.65
N GLY A 199 -14.55 10.86 36.55
CA GLY A 199 -15.92 10.37 36.55
C GLY A 199 -16.02 8.93 37.05
N PRO A 200 -17.25 8.40 37.22
CA PRO A 200 -17.46 7.03 37.65
C PRO A 200 -16.78 6.05 36.70
N ALA A 201 -16.07 5.06 37.25
CA ALA A 201 -15.54 3.97 36.44
C ALA A 201 -16.69 3.29 35.68
N ALA A 202 -16.51 3.03 34.39
CA ALA A 202 -17.46 2.23 33.64
C ALA A 202 -17.59 0.86 34.30
N PRO A 203 -18.82 0.35 34.53
CA PRO A 203 -19.00 -0.96 35.12
C PRO A 203 -18.37 -2.01 34.18
N PRO A 204 -17.67 -3.03 34.74
CA PRO A 204 -17.10 -4.08 33.93
C PRO A 204 -18.21 -4.88 33.23
N GLY A 205 -18.08 -5.07 31.93
CA GLY A 205 -18.91 -5.97 31.14
C GLY A 205 -18.14 -7.22 30.78
N VAL A 206 -18.70 -8.40 31.02
CA VAL A 206 -18.10 -9.69 30.63
C VAL A 206 -18.97 -10.31 29.54
N VAL A 207 -18.37 -10.58 28.38
CA VAL A 207 -19.01 -11.35 27.31
C VAL A 207 -18.42 -12.75 27.34
N VAL A 208 -19.28 -13.74 27.57
CA VAL A 208 -18.91 -15.17 27.55
C VAL A 208 -19.64 -15.82 26.38
N GLN A 209 -18.94 -16.70 25.66
CA GLN A 209 -19.54 -17.61 24.67
C GLN A 209 -19.45 -19.05 25.23
N PRO A 210 -20.46 -19.54 25.98
CA PRO A 210 -20.35 -20.79 26.73
C PRO A 210 -20.13 -22.03 25.85
N VAL A 211 -20.65 -21.98 24.62
CA VAL A 211 -20.55 -23.06 23.63
C VAL A 211 -19.42 -22.79 22.62
N GLY A 212 -18.59 -21.76 22.87
CA GLY A 212 -17.55 -21.32 21.95
C GLY A 212 -18.07 -20.49 20.77
N ARG A 213 -17.24 -20.34 19.74
CA ARG A 213 -17.57 -19.55 18.55
C ARG A 213 -18.55 -20.32 17.67
N GLY A 214 -19.58 -19.63 17.17
CA GLY A 214 -20.55 -20.20 16.23
C GLY A 214 -20.05 -20.33 14.79
N PHE A 215 -18.75 -20.20 14.55
CA PHE A 215 -18.15 -20.32 13.22
C PHE A 215 -16.86 -21.13 13.29
N ASN A 216 -16.60 -21.87 12.22
CA ASN A 216 -15.36 -22.59 12.02
C ASN A 216 -14.51 -21.83 10.99
N SER A 217 -13.21 -21.71 11.27
CA SER A 217 -12.21 -21.28 10.30
C SER A 217 -11.28 -22.45 10.09
N THR A 218 -11.50 -23.19 9.02
CA THR A 218 -10.61 -24.23 8.49
C THR A 218 -9.86 -23.69 7.30
#